data_AF-A0A2E3XTS8-F1
#
_entry.id   AF-A0A2E3XTS8-F1
#
_cell.length_a   1.000
_cell.length_b   1.000
_cell.length_c   1.000
_cell.angle_alpha   90.00
_cell.angle_beta   90.00
_cell.angle_gamma   90.00
#
_symmetry.space_group_name_H-M   'P 1'
#
loop_
_entity.id
_entity.type
_entity.pdbx_description
1 polymer ?
#
loop_
_entity_poly.entity_id
_entity_poly.type
_entity_poly.pdbx_seq_one_letter_code
_entity_poly.pdbx_strand_id
1 'polypeptide(L)'
;MSLNLNELLWEKLIQIQNTLLLDDTGMGKLLDLSQESFSLMKQRKGALELGQLDVLTNQVGISMNQLFSESLDLNQIRNLYFGNEYTLPRKYDFAKFSKSRTIINCLTYIEMKFGSEFRNTILRELQVDPRFFDSPDRQMNIGVLRDLCSLLAKFGMKEADFINMGKMSYFVNKEEGLGKDLGSHSNVIDLFADICENHSDKFDQNFDYFITKCEKDGISIGSKPTELALDYLDVKEVGSSLTCITKLGVFGSFPHYLNFLRSYAIKTKCMRQGDNIYEYKIFYTS
;
A
#
# COMPACT_ATOMS: atom_id res chain seq x y z
N MET A 1 -33.14 3.18 -5.95
CA MET A 1 -33.13 4.23 -7.00
C MET A 1 -31.69 4.37 -7.46
N SER A 2 -31.41 4.15 -8.74
CA SER A 2 -30.08 4.43 -9.31
C SER A 2 -29.93 5.94 -9.45
N LEU A 3 -28.99 6.54 -8.73
CA LEU A 3 -28.61 7.94 -8.93
C LEU A 3 -28.13 8.14 -10.38
N ASN A 4 -28.53 9.25 -11.00
CA ASN A 4 -28.01 9.64 -12.30
C ASN A 4 -26.51 9.97 -12.14
N LEU A 5 -25.63 9.32 -12.92
CA LEU A 5 -24.18 9.51 -12.84
C LEU A 5 -23.76 10.98 -12.95
N ASN A 6 -24.48 11.77 -13.75
CA ASN A 6 -24.21 13.19 -13.91
C ASN A 6 -24.60 13.99 -12.64
N GLU A 7 -25.66 13.61 -11.94
CA GLU A 7 -26.02 14.23 -10.66
C GLU A 7 -24.96 13.95 -9.60
N LEU A 8 -24.53 12.69 -9.50
CA LEU A 8 -23.45 12.28 -8.60
C LEU A 8 -22.15 13.04 -8.88
N LEU A 9 -21.79 13.19 -10.16
CA LEU A 9 -20.63 13.98 -10.58
C LEU A 9 -20.71 15.41 -10.04
N TRP A 10 -21.81 16.12 -10.31
CA TRP A 10 -21.97 17.50 -9.87
C TRP A 10 -21.98 17.65 -8.35
N GLU A 11 -22.59 16.69 -7.62
CA GLU A 11 -22.50 16.66 -6.15
C GLU A 11 -21.04 16.56 -5.68
N LYS A 12 -20.23 15.70 -6.30
CA LYS A 12 -18.82 15.52 -5.96
C LYS A 12 -17.98 16.75 -6.32
N LEU A 13 -18.23 17.39 -7.45
CA LEU A 13 -17.56 18.64 -7.83
C LEU A 13 -17.87 19.77 -6.84
N ILE A 14 -19.12 19.89 -6.39
CA ILE A 14 -19.50 20.86 -5.36
C ILE A 14 -18.81 20.56 -4.02
N GLN A 15 -18.73 19.29 -3.63
CA GLN A 15 -18.00 18.88 -2.42
C GLN A 15 -16.51 19.24 -2.51
N ILE A 16 -15.86 18.97 -3.65
CA ILE A 16 -14.45 19.33 -3.89
C ILE A 16 -14.29 20.85 -3.84
N GLN A 17 -15.13 21.61 -4.56
CA GLN A 17 -15.10 23.08 -4.57
C GLN A 17 -15.20 23.65 -3.16
N ASN A 18 -16.16 23.18 -2.36
CA ASN A 18 -16.35 23.63 -0.98
C ASN A 18 -15.18 23.23 -0.06
N THR A 19 -14.65 22.02 -0.22
CA THR A 19 -13.52 21.52 0.60
C THR A 19 -12.24 22.30 0.34
N LEU A 20 -12.01 22.67 -0.92
CA LEU A 20 -10.85 23.44 -1.36
C LEU A 20 -11.03 24.95 -1.21
N LEU A 21 -12.22 25.41 -0.77
CA LEU A 21 -12.58 26.83 -0.64
C LEU A 21 -12.41 27.62 -1.96
N LEU A 22 -12.74 26.97 -3.09
CA LEU A 22 -12.60 27.57 -4.41
C LEU A 22 -13.89 28.30 -4.81
N ASP A 23 -13.75 29.47 -5.40
CA ASP A 23 -14.83 30.11 -6.14
C ASP A 23 -15.03 29.47 -7.51
N ASP A 24 -15.97 29.97 -8.30
CA ASP A 24 -16.25 29.46 -9.65
C ASP A 24 -15.05 29.67 -10.61
N THR A 25 -14.21 30.70 -10.36
CA THR A 25 -12.97 30.93 -11.12
C THR A 25 -11.94 29.85 -10.83
N GLY A 26 -11.70 29.54 -9.54
CA GLY A 26 -10.76 28.51 -9.11
C GLY A 26 -11.19 27.12 -9.59
N MET A 27 -12.47 26.78 -9.46
CA MET A 27 -12.99 25.50 -9.93
C MET A 27 -12.97 25.40 -11.46
N GLY A 28 -13.26 26.50 -12.17
CA GLY A 28 -13.11 26.59 -13.62
C GLY A 28 -11.68 26.26 -14.07
N LYS A 29 -10.67 26.83 -13.40
CA LYS A 29 -9.25 26.53 -13.69
C LYS A 29 -8.90 25.05 -13.47
N LEU A 30 -9.44 24.40 -12.45
CA LEU A 30 -9.21 22.95 -12.22
C LEU A 30 -9.78 22.07 -13.33
N LEU A 31 -10.83 22.54 -14.02
CA LEU A 31 -11.50 21.85 -15.11
C LEU A 31 -11.06 22.32 -16.50
N ASP A 32 -10.07 23.22 -16.58
CA ASP A 32 -9.67 23.90 -17.82
C ASP A 32 -10.83 24.62 -18.53
N LEU A 33 -11.65 25.32 -17.74
CA LEU A 33 -12.82 26.09 -18.17
C LEU A 33 -12.69 27.56 -17.80
N SER A 34 -13.26 28.44 -18.63
CA SER A 34 -13.49 29.83 -18.21
C SER A 34 -14.53 29.89 -17.08
N GLN A 35 -14.49 30.93 -16.26
CA GLN A 35 -15.46 31.14 -15.19
C GLN A 35 -16.91 31.10 -15.72
N GLU A 36 -17.18 31.80 -16.83
CA GLU A 36 -18.51 31.83 -17.46
C GLU A 36 -18.97 30.44 -17.91
N SER A 37 -18.08 29.65 -18.51
CA SER A 37 -18.37 28.29 -18.96
C SER A 37 -18.67 27.37 -17.77
N PHE A 38 -17.86 27.45 -16.71
CA PHE A 38 -18.05 26.66 -15.51
C PHE A 38 -19.38 27.02 -14.81
N SER A 39 -19.67 28.31 -14.61
CA SER A 39 -20.93 28.74 -13.98
C SER A 39 -22.15 28.31 -14.81
N LEU A 40 -22.09 28.39 -16.14
CA LEU A 40 -23.16 27.91 -17.03
C LEU A 40 -23.36 26.38 -16.92
N MET A 41 -22.26 25.62 -16.95
CA MET A 41 -22.27 24.17 -16.79
C MET A 41 -22.84 23.77 -15.42
N LYS A 42 -22.41 24.43 -14.35
CA LYS A 42 -22.88 24.21 -12.98
C LYS A 42 -24.37 24.50 -12.82
N GLN A 43 -24.87 25.60 -13.39
CA GLN A 43 -26.30 25.94 -13.35
C GLN A 43 -27.15 24.90 -14.08
N ARG A 44 -26.67 24.42 -15.24
CA ARG A 44 -27.40 23.46 -16.08
C ARG A 44 -27.16 22.01 -15.68
N LYS A 45 -26.26 21.75 -14.74
CA LYS A 45 -25.65 20.43 -14.51
C LYS A 45 -25.25 19.78 -15.84
N GLY A 46 -24.56 20.53 -16.70
CA GLY A 46 -24.14 20.07 -18.02
C GLY A 46 -23.15 18.91 -17.95
N ALA A 47 -23.07 18.10 -19.00
CA ALA A 47 -22.07 17.05 -19.09
C ALA A 47 -20.68 17.68 -19.28
N LEU A 48 -19.70 17.20 -18.52
CA LEU A 48 -18.29 17.56 -18.70
C LEU A 48 -17.60 16.59 -19.65
N GLU A 49 -16.63 17.09 -20.40
CA GLU A 49 -15.80 16.26 -21.27
C GLU A 49 -14.83 15.41 -20.44
N LEU A 50 -14.48 14.22 -20.93
CA LEU A 50 -13.55 13.34 -20.22
C LEU A 50 -12.19 13.98 -19.98
N GLY A 51 -11.70 14.80 -20.92
CA GLY A 51 -10.44 15.54 -20.76
C GLY A 51 -10.47 16.52 -19.58
N GLN A 52 -11.61 17.18 -19.34
CA GLN A 52 -11.76 18.12 -18.21
C GLN A 52 -11.72 17.37 -16.87
N LEU A 53 -12.36 16.20 -16.81
CA LEU A 53 -12.33 15.35 -15.62
C LEU A 53 -10.94 14.76 -15.37
N ASP A 54 -10.21 14.37 -16.42
CA ASP A 54 -8.82 13.92 -16.31
C ASP A 54 -7.91 15.03 -15.76
N VAL A 55 -8.03 16.26 -16.28
CA VAL A 55 -7.28 17.42 -15.76
C VAL A 55 -7.59 17.66 -14.28
N LEU A 56 -8.87 17.69 -13.89
CA LEU A 56 -9.27 17.87 -12.49
C LEU A 56 -8.67 16.79 -11.59
N THR A 57 -8.87 15.52 -11.95
CA THR A 57 -8.44 14.38 -11.12
C THR A 57 -6.92 14.33 -10.96
N ASN A 58 -6.17 14.68 -12.01
CA ASN A 58 -4.71 14.83 -11.94
C ASN A 58 -4.29 15.99 -11.01
N GLN A 59 -4.94 17.15 -11.11
CA GLN A 59 -4.59 18.31 -10.28
C GLN A 59 -4.91 18.11 -8.79
N VAL A 60 -5.97 17.38 -8.46
CA VAL A 60 -6.37 17.11 -7.07
C VAL A 60 -5.88 15.77 -6.52
N GLY A 61 -5.11 15.01 -7.32
CA GLY A 61 -4.43 13.79 -6.88
C GLY A 61 -5.35 12.59 -6.63
N ILE A 62 -6.43 12.44 -7.41
CA ILE A 62 -7.38 11.33 -7.32
C ILE A 62 -7.50 10.58 -8.66
N SER A 63 -8.15 9.42 -8.65
CA SER A 63 -8.50 8.71 -9.88
C SER A 63 -9.90 9.08 -10.38
N MET A 64 -10.16 8.80 -11.66
CA MET A 64 -11.50 8.90 -12.24
C MET A 64 -12.51 8.01 -11.52
N ASN A 65 -12.12 6.79 -11.12
CA ASN A 65 -13.01 5.88 -10.38
C ASN A 65 -13.44 6.48 -9.04
N GLN A 66 -12.53 7.16 -8.35
CA GLN A 66 -12.80 7.76 -7.05
C GLN A 66 -13.82 8.90 -7.12
N LEU A 67 -13.83 9.66 -8.22
CA LEU A 67 -14.79 10.75 -8.44
C LEU A 67 -16.24 10.25 -8.41
N PHE A 68 -16.47 9.01 -8.83
CA PHE A 68 -17.79 8.35 -8.82
C PHE A 68 -17.96 7.36 -7.65
N SER A 69 -17.03 7.35 -6.70
CA SER A 69 -17.04 6.45 -5.55
C SER A 69 -17.54 7.13 -4.27
N GLU A 70 -18.07 6.32 -3.36
CA GLU A 70 -18.35 6.75 -1.99
C GLU A 70 -17.08 6.88 -1.15
N SER A 71 -15.97 6.26 -1.58
CA SER A 71 -14.70 6.20 -0.84
C SER A 71 -13.81 7.45 -0.97
N LEU A 72 -14.32 8.53 -1.57
CA LEU A 72 -13.55 9.77 -1.77
C LEU A 72 -13.26 10.47 -0.44
N ASP A 73 -12.00 10.51 -0.02
CA ASP A 73 -11.55 11.26 1.14
C ASP A 73 -11.29 12.73 0.77
N LEU A 74 -12.28 13.60 1.06
CA LEU A 74 -12.19 15.04 0.77
C LEU A 74 -11.11 15.74 1.59
N ASN A 75 -10.86 15.30 2.83
CA ASN A 75 -9.79 15.88 3.66
C ASN A 75 -8.43 15.59 3.04
N GLN A 76 -8.26 14.39 2.48
CA GLN A 76 -7.02 14.05 1.80
C GLN A 76 -6.84 14.83 0.49
N ILE A 77 -7.91 15.06 -0.29
CA ILE A 77 -7.85 15.97 -1.45
C ILE A 77 -7.37 17.36 -1.04
N ARG A 78 -7.92 17.90 0.05
CA ARG A 78 -7.49 19.19 0.59
C ARG A 78 -6.00 19.18 0.95
N ASN A 79 -5.55 18.13 1.63
CA ASN A 79 -4.14 18.01 2.00
C ASN A 79 -3.23 17.96 0.77
N LEU A 80 -3.57 17.17 -0.24
CA LEU A 80 -2.79 17.07 -1.49
C LEU A 80 -2.75 18.42 -2.21
N TYR A 81 -3.90 19.08 -2.35
CA TYR A 81 -4.03 20.36 -3.05
C TYR A 81 -3.22 21.49 -2.41
N PHE A 82 -3.20 21.56 -1.07
CA PHE A 82 -2.41 22.56 -0.34
C PHE A 82 -0.97 22.13 -0.02
N GLY A 83 -0.52 20.98 -0.53
CA GLY A 83 0.87 20.53 -0.38
C GLY A 83 1.23 19.97 1.00
N ASN A 84 0.28 19.40 1.75
CA ASN A 84 0.55 18.68 2.99
C ASN A 84 1.08 17.27 2.70
N GLU A 85 2.39 17.18 2.45
CA GLU A 85 3.07 16.06 1.78
C GLU A 85 3.13 14.73 2.57
N TYR A 86 2.77 14.71 3.85
CA TYR A 86 2.97 13.55 4.74
C TYR A 86 1.68 13.08 5.43
N THR A 87 0.55 13.38 4.82
CA THR A 87 -0.77 12.96 5.30
C THR A 87 -1.23 11.71 4.58
N LEU A 88 -2.00 10.88 5.30
CA LEU A 88 -2.65 9.71 4.74
C LEU A 88 -4.18 9.93 4.72
N PRO A 89 -4.89 9.29 3.79
CA PRO A 89 -6.34 9.11 3.90
C PRO A 89 -6.72 8.60 5.29
N ARG A 90 -7.86 9.04 5.82
CA ARG A 90 -8.32 8.71 7.17
C ARG A 90 -8.34 7.20 7.43
N LYS A 91 -8.69 6.40 6.42
CA LYS A 91 -8.70 4.92 6.48
C LYS A 91 -7.31 4.28 6.63
N TYR A 92 -6.24 5.04 6.51
CA TYR A 92 -4.86 4.58 6.70
C TYR A 92 -4.15 5.31 7.85
N ASP A 93 -4.79 6.34 8.43
CA ASP A 93 -4.24 7.23 9.44
C ASP A 93 -4.55 6.78 10.89
N PHE A 94 -4.83 5.49 11.10
CA PHE A 94 -5.08 4.87 12.41
C PHE A 94 -4.33 3.54 12.55
N ALA A 95 -4.16 3.03 13.78
CA ALA A 95 -3.49 1.74 14.04
C ALA A 95 -2.17 1.58 13.23
N LYS A 96 -1.29 2.59 13.35
CA LYS A 96 -0.11 2.75 12.49
C LYS A 96 1.06 1.84 12.90
N PHE A 97 0.81 0.53 12.88
CA PHE A 97 1.72 -0.51 13.35
C PHE A 97 2.70 -0.99 12.26
N SER A 98 2.52 -0.58 11.01
CA SER A 98 3.44 -0.89 9.90
C SER A 98 4.32 0.29 9.55
N LYS A 99 5.56 0.00 9.10
CA LYS A 99 6.42 0.97 8.41
C LYS A 99 6.16 0.99 6.90
N SER A 100 6.45 2.12 6.25
CA SER A 100 6.27 2.29 4.79
C SER A 100 7.20 1.41 3.94
N ARG A 101 8.30 0.87 4.51
CA ARG A 101 9.28 -0.02 3.84
C ARG A 101 8.64 -1.05 2.90
N THR A 102 7.68 -1.83 3.40
CA THR A 102 7.05 -2.89 2.60
C THR A 102 6.30 -2.32 1.40
N ILE A 103 5.65 -1.17 1.54
CA ILE A 103 4.98 -0.50 0.43
C ILE A 103 5.99 0.07 -0.55
N ILE A 104 7.10 0.66 -0.09
CA ILE A 104 8.20 1.14 -0.94
C ILE A 104 8.68 -0.01 -1.84
N ASN A 105 8.96 -1.19 -1.26
CA ASN A 105 9.36 -2.37 -2.02
C ASN A 105 8.35 -2.74 -3.11
N CYS A 106 7.06 -2.69 -2.77
CA CYS A 106 5.96 -2.95 -3.69
C CYS A 106 5.91 -1.92 -4.83
N LEU A 107 6.00 -0.62 -4.50
CA LEU A 107 5.97 0.48 -5.48
C LEU A 107 7.19 0.46 -6.40
N THR A 108 8.39 0.14 -5.87
CA THR A 108 9.60 -0.05 -6.68
C THR A 108 9.42 -1.18 -7.70
N TYR A 109 8.86 -2.32 -7.30
CA TYR A 109 8.55 -3.40 -8.24
C TYR A 109 7.56 -2.97 -9.32
N ILE A 110 6.48 -2.28 -8.93
CA ILE A 110 5.45 -1.78 -9.85
C ILE A 110 6.07 -0.83 -10.87
N GLU A 111 6.90 0.11 -10.43
CA GLU A 111 7.59 1.07 -11.30
C GLU A 111 8.55 0.37 -12.26
N MET A 112 9.35 -0.59 -11.77
CA MET A 112 10.26 -1.36 -12.63
C MET A 112 9.53 -2.16 -13.71
N LYS A 113 8.35 -2.70 -13.39
CA LYS A 113 7.60 -3.58 -14.29
C LYS A 113 6.65 -2.85 -15.24
N PHE A 114 6.00 -1.79 -14.76
CA PHE A 114 4.90 -1.11 -15.45
C PHE A 114 5.15 0.39 -15.68
N GLY A 115 6.25 0.95 -15.17
CA GLY A 115 6.61 2.35 -15.29
C GLY A 115 6.05 3.25 -14.18
N SER A 116 6.61 4.46 -14.09
CA SER A 116 6.27 5.47 -13.08
C SER A 116 4.82 5.96 -13.19
N GLU A 117 4.28 6.07 -14.40
CA GLU A 117 2.89 6.50 -14.62
C GLU A 117 1.88 5.52 -14.01
N PHE A 118 2.14 4.23 -14.13
CA PHE A 118 1.28 3.22 -13.51
C PHE A 118 1.42 3.26 -11.98
N ARG A 119 2.64 3.39 -11.44
CA ARG A 119 2.87 3.62 -10.00
C ARG A 119 2.07 4.84 -9.50
N ASN A 120 2.11 5.96 -10.21
CA ASN A 120 1.39 7.19 -9.84
C ASN A 120 -0.13 7.00 -9.91
N THR A 121 -0.62 6.26 -10.90
CA THR A 121 -2.04 5.91 -11.01
C THR A 121 -2.50 5.10 -9.79
N ILE A 122 -1.72 4.11 -9.37
CA ILE A 122 -2.00 3.32 -8.16
C ILE A 122 -2.02 4.20 -6.90
N LEU A 123 -1.08 5.13 -6.77
CA LEU A 123 -1.04 6.06 -5.62
C LEU A 123 -2.24 7.01 -5.59
N ARG A 124 -2.68 7.52 -6.75
CA ARG A 124 -3.94 8.28 -6.88
C ARG A 124 -5.15 7.44 -6.47
N GLU A 125 -5.25 6.19 -6.94
CA GLU A 125 -6.32 5.25 -6.53
C GLU A 125 -6.30 4.93 -5.03
N LEU A 126 -5.17 5.13 -4.34
CA LEU A 126 -5.07 5.03 -2.88
C LEU A 126 -5.23 6.39 -2.17
N GLN A 127 -5.28 7.51 -2.90
CA GLN A 127 -5.22 8.90 -2.42
C GLN A 127 -3.98 9.19 -1.55
N VAL A 128 -2.84 8.57 -1.86
CA VAL A 128 -1.59 8.77 -1.10
C VAL A 128 -0.59 9.57 -1.93
N ASP A 129 -0.03 10.62 -1.34
CA ASP A 129 1.03 11.40 -1.98
C ASP A 129 2.29 10.54 -2.18
N PRO A 130 2.91 10.52 -3.37
CA PRO A 130 4.16 9.80 -3.58
C PRO A 130 5.27 10.19 -2.60
N ARG A 131 5.35 11.46 -2.19
CA ARG A 131 6.33 11.97 -1.23
C ARG A 131 6.17 11.35 0.16
N PHE A 132 5.01 10.78 0.49
CA PHE A 132 4.83 9.99 1.71
C PHE A 132 5.84 8.83 1.79
N PHE A 133 6.30 8.32 0.65
CA PHE A 133 7.23 7.19 0.58
C PHE A 133 8.71 7.58 0.52
N ASP A 134 9.04 8.87 0.60
CA ASP A 134 10.43 9.36 0.65
C ASP A 134 11.17 8.94 1.93
N SER A 135 10.43 8.50 2.95
CA SER A 135 10.99 7.98 4.19
C SER A 135 10.45 6.56 4.48
N PRO A 136 11.34 5.57 4.68
CA PRO A 136 10.95 4.20 5.04
C PRO A 136 10.40 4.06 6.47
N ASP A 137 10.61 5.05 7.33
CA ASP A 137 10.27 4.99 8.76
C ASP A 137 8.89 5.55 9.09
N ARG A 138 8.19 6.11 8.12
CA ARG A 138 6.82 6.59 8.30
C ARG A 138 5.89 5.43 8.61
N GLN A 139 5.05 5.65 9.60
CA GLN A 139 4.10 4.66 10.07
C GLN A 139 2.77 4.76 9.33
N MET A 140 2.14 3.63 9.10
CA MET A 140 0.85 3.53 8.44
C MET A 140 0.08 2.30 8.90
N ASN A 141 -1.22 2.31 8.64
CA ASN A 141 -2.08 1.14 8.78
C ASN A 141 -1.70 0.07 7.75
N ILE A 142 -1.71 -1.21 8.14
CA ILE A 142 -1.49 -2.33 7.21
C ILE A 142 -2.54 -2.41 6.08
N GLY A 143 -3.69 -1.74 6.26
CA GLY A 143 -4.73 -1.53 5.27
C GLY A 143 -4.20 -0.93 3.95
N VAL A 144 -3.12 -0.15 3.98
CA VAL A 144 -2.47 0.34 2.75
C VAL A 144 -1.98 -0.83 1.88
N LEU A 145 -1.28 -1.80 2.48
CA LEU A 145 -0.79 -2.97 1.76
C LEU A 145 -1.95 -3.83 1.25
N ARG A 146 -2.97 -4.02 2.09
CA ARG A 146 -4.17 -4.79 1.72
C ARG A 146 -4.88 -4.19 0.51
N ASP A 147 -5.14 -2.89 0.55
CA ASP A 147 -5.85 -2.17 -0.51
C ASP A 147 -4.99 -2.09 -1.78
N LEU A 148 -3.68 -1.87 -1.65
CA LEU A 148 -2.72 -1.95 -2.75
C LEU A 148 -2.77 -3.32 -3.44
N CYS A 149 -2.62 -4.42 -2.70
CA CYS A 149 -2.66 -5.75 -3.29
C CYS A 149 -3.99 -6.06 -3.97
N SER A 150 -5.11 -5.64 -3.36
CA SER A 150 -6.44 -5.84 -3.91
C SER A 150 -6.65 -5.05 -5.20
N LEU A 151 -6.13 -3.81 -5.26
CA LEU A 151 -6.17 -2.97 -6.45
C LEU A 151 -5.36 -3.59 -7.59
N LEU A 152 -4.14 -4.02 -7.31
CA LEU A 152 -3.26 -4.66 -8.30
C LEU A 152 -3.84 -5.97 -8.86
N ALA A 153 -4.53 -6.75 -8.03
CA ALA A 153 -5.25 -7.93 -8.49
C ALA A 153 -6.36 -7.59 -9.49
N LYS A 154 -7.08 -6.46 -9.30
CA LYS A 154 -8.08 -5.96 -10.27
C LYS A 154 -7.44 -5.54 -11.59
N PHE A 155 -6.18 -5.11 -11.58
CA PHE A 155 -5.38 -4.86 -12.78
C PHE A 155 -4.75 -6.12 -13.40
N GLY A 156 -5.09 -7.31 -12.91
CA GLY A 156 -4.69 -8.58 -13.49
C GLY A 156 -3.33 -9.12 -13.02
N MET A 157 -2.75 -8.56 -11.95
CA MET A 157 -1.54 -9.12 -11.34
C MET A 157 -1.84 -10.51 -10.76
N LYS A 158 -0.88 -11.42 -10.94
CA LYS A 158 -0.97 -12.83 -10.54
C LYS A 158 -0.19 -13.06 -9.25
N GLU A 159 -0.40 -14.22 -8.62
CA GLU A 159 0.31 -14.63 -7.40
C GLU A 159 1.83 -14.44 -7.49
N ALA A 160 2.43 -14.86 -8.62
CA ALA A 160 3.86 -14.70 -8.86
C ALA A 160 4.34 -13.24 -8.79
N ASP A 161 3.50 -12.28 -9.18
CA ASP A 161 3.83 -10.86 -9.10
C ASP A 161 3.90 -10.39 -7.65
N PHE A 162 2.95 -10.80 -6.80
CA PHE A 162 2.96 -10.47 -5.37
C PHE A 162 4.17 -11.07 -4.64
N ILE A 163 4.59 -12.29 -5.01
CA ILE A 163 5.84 -12.89 -4.51
C ILE A 163 7.04 -12.03 -4.91
N ASN A 164 7.11 -11.62 -6.18
CA ASN A 164 8.22 -10.80 -6.67
C ASN A 164 8.24 -9.39 -6.06
N MET A 165 7.07 -8.80 -5.77
CA MET A 165 6.96 -7.56 -4.99
C MET A 165 7.59 -7.73 -3.61
N GLY A 166 7.30 -8.83 -2.92
CA GLY A 166 7.91 -9.13 -1.61
C GLY A 166 9.43 -9.30 -1.70
N LYS A 167 9.92 -10.01 -2.73
CA LYS A 167 11.35 -10.22 -2.97
C LYS A 167 12.12 -8.93 -3.25
N MET A 168 11.43 -7.88 -3.68
CA MET A 168 12.03 -6.55 -3.87
C MET A 168 12.57 -5.96 -2.56
N SER A 169 12.14 -6.47 -1.40
CA SER A 169 12.65 -6.05 -0.08
C SER A 169 14.17 -6.16 0.04
N TYR A 170 14.78 -7.26 -0.40
CA TYR A 170 16.24 -7.39 -0.40
C TYR A 170 16.90 -6.28 -1.23
N PHE A 171 16.47 -6.08 -2.47
CA PHE A 171 17.11 -5.13 -3.40
C PHE A 171 17.01 -3.69 -2.92
N VAL A 172 15.88 -3.32 -2.31
CA VAL A 172 15.66 -1.96 -1.79
C VAL A 172 16.45 -1.72 -0.51
N ASN A 173 16.60 -2.73 0.36
CA ASN A 173 17.12 -2.51 1.70
C ASN A 173 18.59 -2.95 1.90
N LYS A 174 19.21 -3.67 0.96
CA LYS A 174 20.56 -4.27 1.15
C LYS A 174 21.67 -3.26 1.47
N GLU A 175 21.61 -2.05 0.93
CA GLU A 175 22.63 -1.01 1.19
C GLU A 175 22.28 -0.11 2.38
N GLU A 176 21.05 -0.22 2.88
CA GLU A 176 20.53 0.55 4.01
C GLU A 176 21.00 -0.01 5.35
N GLY A 177 20.83 0.77 6.42
CA GLY A 177 21.20 0.35 7.78
C GLY A 177 20.63 -1.02 8.17
N LEU A 178 19.35 -1.26 7.88
CA LEU A 178 18.70 -2.56 8.13
C LEU A 178 19.34 -3.69 7.31
N GLY A 179 19.65 -3.47 6.03
CA GLY A 179 20.24 -4.52 5.21
C GLY A 179 21.66 -4.89 5.60
N LYS A 180 22.46 -3.91 6.01
CA LYS A 180 23.80 -4.13 6.55
C LYS A 180 23.77 -4.94 7.85
N ASP A 181 22.82 -4.61 8.71
CA ASP A 181 22.58 -5.32 9.97
C ASP A 181 22.19 -6.78 9.72
N LEU A 182 21.19 -7.02 8.87
CA LEU A 182 20.77 -8.36 8.45
C LEU A 182 21.93 -9.13 7.79
N GLY A 183 22.73 -8.48 6.94
CA GLY A 183 23.89 -9.09 6.27
C GLY A 183 25.09 -9.37 7.19
N SER A 184 25.07 -8.92 8.44
CA SER A 184 26.15 -9.14 9.40
C SER A 184 26.10 -10.50 10.11
N HIS A 185 24.98 -11.22 9.96
CA HIS A 185 24.76 -12.50 10.62
C HIS A 185 25.62 -13.62 10.01
N SER A 186 25.95 -14.62 10.84
CA SER A 186 26.84 -15.72 10.42
C SER A 186 26.12 -16.79 9.59
N ASN A 187 24.82 -16.97 9.85
CA ASN A 187 23.99 -18.00 9.24
C ASN A 187 22.50 -17.60 9.23
N VAL A 188 21.69 -18.32 8.45
CA VAL A 188 20.27 -17.99 8.24
C VAL A 188 19.44 -18.14 9.52
N ILE A 189 19.80 -19.06 10.42
CA ILE A 189 19.07 -19.27 11.68
C ILE A 189 19.26 -18.05 12.59
N ASP A 190 20.50 -17.59 12.77
CA ASP A 190 20.80 -16.39 13.56
C ASP A 190 20.06 -15.17 13.02
N LEU A 191 20.08 -14.99 11.68
CA LEU A 191 19.37 -13.89 11.01
C LEU A 191 17.87 -13.91 11.32
N PHE A 192 17.22 -15.07 11.26
CA PHE A 192 15.78 -15.16 11.52
C PHE A 192 15.45 -15.07 13.00
N ALA A 193 16.33 -15.54 13.89
CA ALA A 193 16.17 -15.37 15.33
C ALA A 193 16.17 -13.88 15.68
N ASP A 194 17.14 -13.13 15.16
CA ASP A 194 17.24 -11.69 15.35
C ASP A 194 16.04 -10.93 14.74
N ILE A 195 15.55 -11.34 13.56
CA ILE A 195 14.33 -10.79 12.98
C ILE A 195 13.13 -10.96 13.93
N CYS A 196 12.97 -12.14 14.51
CA CYS A 196 11.85 -12.46 15.41
C CYS A 196 11.95 -11.70 16.74
N GLU A 197 13.15 -11.63 17.33
CA GLU A 197 13.38 -11.11 18.67
C GLU A 197 13.59 -9.59 18.73
N ASN A 198 14.35 -9.03 17.78
CA ASN A 198 14.87 -7.66 17.90
C ASN A 198 14.35 -6.69 16.83
N HIS A 199 13.71 -7.19 15.77
CA HIS A 199 13.31 -6.36 14.63
C HIS A 199 11.81 -6.34 14.35
N SER A 200 11.03 -7.32 14.82
CA SER A 200 9.57 -7.37 14.64
C SER A 200 8.90 -6.02 14.96
N ASP A 201 9.18 -5.44 16.12
CA ASP A 201 8.65 -4.12 16.55
C ASP A 201 9.15 -2.93 15.71
N LYS A 202 10.31 -3.08 15.06
CA LYS A 202 10.92 -2.03 14.23
C LYS A 202 10.27 -1.95 12.86
N PHE A 203 9.78 -3.07 12.29
CA PHE A 203 9.25 -3.10 10.93
C PHE A 203 7.75 -3.48 10.82
N ASP A 204 7.21 -4.31 11.70
CA ASP A 204 5.82 -4.77 11.65
C ASP A 204 5.27 -5.17 13.03
N GLN A 205 4.69 -4.21 13.74
CA GLN A 205 4.04 -4.41 15.04
C GLN A 205 2.66 -5.09 14.93
N ASN A 206 2.23 -5.42 13.71
CA ASN A 206 0.95 -6.11 13.53
C ASN A 206 1.04 -7.60 13.85
N PHE A 207 2.24 -8.18 13.92
CA PHE A 207 2.43 -9.61 14.09
C PHE A 207 3.59 -9.92 15.03
N ASP A 208 3.38 -10.92 15.89
CA ASP A 208 4.45 -11.61 16.60
C ASP A 208 5.04 -12.67 15.69
N TYR A 209 6.36 -12.66 15.52
CA TYR A 209 7.11 -13.62 14.71
C TYR A 209 7.93 -14.54 15.59
N PHE A 210 8.00 -15.83 15.24
CA PHE A 210 8.79 -16.80 15.99
C PHE A 210 9.22 -17.97 15.10
N ILE A 211 10.38 -18.57 15.42
CA ILE A 211 10.83 -19.79 14.76
C ILE A 211 10.00 -20.97 15.27
N THR A 212 9.37 -21.71 14.35
CA THR A 212 8.60 -22.93 14.68
C THR A 212 9.42 -24.19 14.50
N LYS A 213 10.35 -24.21 13.54
CA LYS A 213 11.19 -25.37 13.24
C LYS A 213 12.48 -24.97 12.54
N CYS A 214 13.59 -25.60 12.91
CA CYS A 214 14.86 -25.55 12.19
C CYS A 214 15.17 -26.94 11.63
N GLU A 215 15.45 -27.03 10.33
CA GLU A 215 15.82 -28.25 9.63
C GLU A 215 17.10 -28.04 8.82
N LYS A 216 17.68 -29.12 8.31
CA LYS A 216 18.89 -29.05 7.49
C LYS A 216 18.67 -28.30 6.18
N ASP A 217 17.47 -28.37 5.62
CA ASP A 217 17.08 -27.84 4.31
C ASP A 217 16.27 -26.53 4.40
N GLY A 218 16.02 -26.03 5.60
CA GLY A 218 15.25 -24.80 5.76
C GLY A 218 14.86 -24.47 7.20
N ILE A 219 14.18 -23.33 7.33
CA ILE A 219 13.66 -22.80 8.58
C ILE A 219 12.18 -22.47 8.43
N SER A 220 11.38 -22.73 9.45
CA SER A 220 9.95 -22.39 9.47
C SER A 220 9.70 -21.25 10.44
N ILE A 221 9.06 -20.19 9.93
CA ILE A 221 8.71 -18.99 10.68
C ILE A 221 7.20 -18.95 10.85
N GLY A 222 6.76 -18.99 12.11
CA GLY A 222 5.39 -18.75 12.50
C GLY A 222 5.12 -17.27 12.71
N SER A 223 3.88 -16.85 12.47
CA SER A 223 3.39 -15.55 12.91
C SER A 223 1.95 -15.58 13.38
N LYS A 224 1.64 -14.69 14.33
CA LYS A 224 0.30 -14.42 14.84
C LYS A 224 0.04 -12.93 14.85
N PRO A 225 -1.17 -12.45 14.51
CA PRO A 225 -1.53 -11.06 14.76
C PRO A 225 -1.37 -10.72 16.25
N THR A 226 -0.85 -9.53 16.56
CA THR A 226 -0.81 -9.04 17.94
C THR A 226 -2.23 -8.71 18.41
N GLU A 227 -2.50 -8.86 19.71
CA GLU A 227 -3.80 -8.46 20.30
C GLU A 227 -4.07 -6.97 20.02
N LEU A 228 -3.04 -6.14 20.15
CA LEU A 228 -3.10 -4.71 19.83
C LEU A 228 -3.59 -4.46 18.40
N ALA A 229 -3.06 -5.20 17.41
CA ALA A 229 -3.48 -5.05 16.03
C ALA A 229 -4.92 -5.50 15.81
N LEU A 230 -5.34 -6.61 16.41
CA LEU A 230 -6.72 -7.11 16.30
C LEU A 230 -7.72 -6.11 16.90
N ASP A 231 -7.42 -5.57 18.08
CA ASP A 231 -8.28 -4.63 18.81
C ASP A 231 -8.41 -3.29 18.08
N TYR A 232 -7.28 -2.67 17.70
CA TYR A 232 -7.29 -1.35 17.06
C TYR A 232 -7.80 -1.37 15.62
N LEU A 233 -7.64 -2.49 14.92
CA LEU A 233 -8.19 -2.65 13.57
C LEU A 233 -9.66 -3.10 13.59
N ASP A 234 -10.17 -3.56 14.74
CA ASP A 234 -11.49 -4.18 14.89
C ASP A 234 -11.71 -5.31 13.85
N VAL A 235 -10.74 -6.22 13.79
CA VAL A 235 -10.77 -7.36 12.85
C VAL A 235 -10.42 -8.65 13.55
N LYS A 236 -10.97 -9.76 13.05
CA LYS A 236 -10.57 -11.12 13.48
C LYS A 236 -9.25 -11.57 12.87
N GLU A 237 -8.87 -10.96 11.76
CA GLU A 237 -7.67 -11.34 11.01
C GLU A 237 -7.02 -10.10 10.39
N VAL A 238 -5.70 -10.02 10.52
CA VAL A 238 -4.92 -8.91 9.96
C VAL A 238 -4.44 -9.24 8.54
N GLY A 239 -4.58 -8.27 7.62
CA GLY A 239 -4.16 -8.40 6.21
C GLY A 239 -5.17 -9.09 5.29
N SER A 240 -4.70 -9.73 4.22
CA SER A 240 -5.46 -10.56 3.27
C SER A 240 -4.62 -11.73 2.74
N SER A 241 -5.24 -12.63 1.96
CA SER A 241 -4.48 -13.72 1.30
C SER A 241 -3.35 -13.18 0.41
N LEU A 242 -3.59 -12.06 -0.28
CA LEU A 242 -2.58 -11.43 -1.15
C LEU A 242 -1.45 -10.80 -0.34
N THR A 243 -1.74 -10.17 0.80
CA THR A 243 -0.67 -9.66 1.66
C THR A 243 0.19 -10.81 2.23
N CYS A 244 -0.41 -11.96 2.53
CA CYS A 244 0.33 -13.16 2.94
C CYS A 244 1.27 -13.67 1.83
N ILE A 245 0.84 -13.63 0.56
CA ILE A 245 1.67 -13.99 -0.59
C ILE A 245 2.83 -13.00 -0.75
N THR A 246 2.57 -11.69 -0.58
CA THR A 246 3.66 -10.70 -0.58
C THR A 246 4.65 -10.95 0.55
N LYS A 247 4.18 -11.27 1.76
CA LYS A 247 5.06 -11.65 2.88
C LYS A 247 5.91 -12.89 2.59
N LEU A 248 5.37 -13.88 1.87
CA LEU A 248 6.14 -15.05 1.40
C LEU A 248 7.31 -14.61 0.52
N GLY A 249 7.12 -13.62 -0.35
CA GLY A 249 8.21 -13.02 -1.12
C GLY A 249 9.27 -12.35 -0.25
N VAL A 250 8.85 -11.63 0.79
CA VAL A 250 9.78 -10.98 1.76
C VAL A 250 10.61 -12.03 2.48
N PHE A 251 9.96 -13.02 3.10
CA PHE A 251 10.65 -14.10 3.83
C PHE A 251 11.59 -14.91 2.94
N GLY A 252 11.15 -15.21 1.73
CA GLY A 252 11.97 -15.92 0.74
C GLY A 252 13.14 -15.10 0.19
N SER A 253 13.33 -13.85 0.61
CA SER A 253 14.48 -13.02 0.20
C SER A 253 15.47 -12.75 1.31
N PHE A 254 15.14 -13.03 2.58
CA PHE A 254 16.06 -12.82 3.69
C PHE A 254 17.39 -13.61 3.58
N PRO A 255 17.42 -14.87 3.12
CA PRO A 255 18.69 -15.56 2.92
C PRO A 255 19.63 -14.87 1.92
N HIS A 256 19.14 -13.98 1.05
CA HIS A 256 19.97 -13.24 0.11
C HIS A 256 20.94 -12.27 0.80
N TYR A 257 20.62 -11.78 2.01
CA TYR A 257 21.54 -10.96 2.80
C TYR A 257 22.82 -11.72 3.17
N LEU A 258 22.76 -13.05 3.21
CA LEU A 258 23.89 -13.95 3.50
C LEU A 258 24.40 -14.66 2.24
N ASN A 259 24.12 -14.10 1.06
CA ASN A 259 24.52 -14.61 -0.26
C ASN A 259 23.89 -15.95 -0.69
N PHE A 260 22.82 -16.43 -0.04
CA PHE A 260 22.05 -17.59 -0.50
C PHE A 260 21.08 -17.20 -1.62
N LEU A 261 21.60 -16.93 -2.83
CA LEU A 261 20.81 -16.42 -3.97
C LEU A 261 19.71 -17.39 -4.46
N ARG A 262 19.82 -18.66 -4.12
CA ARG A 262 18.80 -19.68 -4.36
C ARG A 262 18.01 -19.91 -3.08
N SER A 263 17.03 -19.04 -2.85
CA SER A 263 16.09 -19.19 -1.75
C SER A 263 14.65 -18.87 -2.14
N TYR A 264 13.72 -19.47 -1.42
CA TYR A 264 12.28 -19.25 -1.58
C TYR A 264 11.55 -19.64 -0.30
N ALA A 265 10.31 -19.18 -0.17
CA ALA A 265 9.43 -19.58 0.92
C ALA A 265 8.16 -20.22 0.37
N ILE A 266 7.54 -21.10 1.15
CA ILE A 266 6.20 -21.63 0.92
C ILE A 266 5.36 -21.40 2.18
N LYS A 267 4.04 -21.25 2.00
CA LYS A 267 3.10 -21.18 3.12
C LYS A 267 2.70 -22.61 3.53
N THR A 268 2.91 -22.98 4.79
CA THR A 268 2.58 -24.32 5.33
C THR A 268 1.36 -24.32 6.23
N LYS A 269 1.06 -23.19 6.89
CA LYS A 269 -0.17 -22.99 7.71
C LYS A 269 -0.79 -21.63 7.45
N CYS A 270 -2.10 -21.52 7.60
CA CYS A 270 -2.85 -20.30 7.36
C CYS A 270 -4.07 -20.18 8.27
N MET A 271 -4.15 -19.11 9.07
CA MET A 271 -5.29 -18.91 9.98
C MET A 271 -6.63 -18.83 9.24
N ARG A 272 -6.62 -18.32 8.00
CA ARG A 272 -7.79 -18.28 7.09
C ARG A 272 -8.29 -19.66 6.66
N GLN A 273 -7.47 -20.70 6.86
CA GLN A 273 -7.78 -22.10 6.55
C GLN A 273 -8.05 -22.92 7.82
N GLY A 274 -8.19 -22.25 8.98
CA GLY A 274 -8.50 -22.88 10.26
C GLY A 274 -7.28 -23.23 11.13
N ASP A 275 -6.07 -22.90 10.69
CA ASP A 275 -4.88 -23.03 11.53
C ASP A 275 -4.84 -21.96 12.64
N ASN A 276 -4.04 -22.20 13.68
CA ASN A 276 -3.87 -21.23 14.78
C ASN A 276 -2.77 -20.17 14.51
N ILE A 277 -2.02 -20.32 13.41
CA ILE A 277 -0.91 -19.45 13.02
C ILE A 277 -0.82 -19.33 11.51
N TYR A 278 -0.14 -18.29 11.03
CA TYR A 278 0.47 -18.32 9.70
C TYR A 278 1.86 -18.96 9.84
N GLU A 279 2.26 -19.83 8.90
CA GLU A 279 3.59 -20.43 8.92
C GLU A 279 4.19 -20.44 7.52
N TYR A 280 5.45 -20.05 7.43
CA TYR A 280 6.23 -19.96 6.20
C TYR A 280 7.48 -20.82 6.35
N LYS A 281 7.65 -21.83 5.48
CA LYS A 281 8.90 -22.61 5.39
C LYS A 281 9.80 -21.99 4.33
N ILE A 282 10.98 -21.54 4.75
CA ILE A 282 12.02 -20.93 3.92
C ILE A 282 13.08 -21.99 3.61
N PHE A 283 13.32 -22.19 2.32
CA PHE A 283 14.37 -23.06 1.79
C PHE A 283 15.51 -22.22 1.22
N TYR A 284 16.75 -22.67 1.42
CA TYR A 284 17.94 -22.02 0.88
C TYR A 284 19.03 -23.04 0.59
N THR A 285 19.79 -22.81 -0.48
CA THR A 285 20.94 -23.63 -0.86
C THR A 285 22.14 -22.76 -1.15
N SER A 286 23.33 -23.16 -0.66
CA SER A 286 24.62 -22.54 -0.99
C SER A 286 24.93 -22.63 -2.47
#